data_AF-A0A9X1C972-F1
#
_entry.id   AF-A0A9X1C972-F1
#
_cell.length_a   1.000
_cell.length_b   1.000
_cell.length_c   1.000
_cell.angle_alpha   90.00
_cell.angle_beta   90.00
_cell.angle_gamma   90.00
#
_symmetry.space_group_name_H-M   'P 1'
#
loop_
_entity.id
_entity.type
_entity.pdbx_description
1 polymer ?
#
loop_
_entity_poly.entity_id
_entity_poly.type
_entity_poly.pdbx_seq_one_letter_code
_entity_poly.pdbx_strand_id
1 'polypeptide(L)'
;MKFKLLLLSILISTPIFAQDYILDSITLKYGHLINFKANTFQYASESPYFKKLFSDFDSIYAGKKKKLHVFHIGGSHIQADIYSNKIRTYLQNMNEVSLGQRGFVFPFHLAHTNNPTNYRIEADNDQWQGYRCSVRKDSVAWGLAGVSAAFRGTEDQIYVKANYKNYTKKPYTFNTLRVFYNTWMEDYDLTIADATLIKSDTTNYDGMYTEFRLNKTIDSVALNLKIKDPNCVSPEFLLMGMEFMNDDPGIEYTSIGVNGASYAWYERAAYFEKQLQLYKPDMFIISIGTNDAYMPKADFKAEEFRAYYESFIQMIQRANPQCAILLTVPNDDYYKKSYANPNTAVQQRIIIELTKKYRMAVWDLYSVMGGLGSSNDWYNAKLMPRDRIHFTQLGYSIKADLFLKAMVDAWAESTGKDKTLLLNHFKHLNE
;
A
#
# COMPACT_ATOMS: atom_id res chain seq x y z
N MET A 1 52.55 -39.30 5.44
CA MET A 1 51.81 -38.30 6.26
C MET A 1 50.33 -38.39 5.91
N LYS A 2 49.49 -38.83 6.86
CA LYS A 2 48.02 -38.90 6.71
C LYS A 2 47.44 -37.51 7.00
N PHE A 3 46.82 -36.85 6.03
CA PHE A 3 45.98 -35.68 6.28
C PHE A 3 44.52 -36.12 6.34
N LYS A 4 43.92 -36.06 7.54
CA LYS A 4 42.47 -36.16 7.75
C LYS A 4 41.86 -34.82 7.38
N LEU A 5 41.02 -34.77 6.35
CA LEU A 5 40.14 -33.64 6.09
C LEU A 5 38.93 -33.76 7.03
N LEU A 6 38.82 -32.85 7.99
CA LEU A 6 37.66 -32.74 8.89
C LEU A 6 36.56 -31.98 8.12
N LEU A 7 35.47 -32.66 7.73
CA LEU A 7 34.28 -31.98 7.25
C LEU A 7 33.59 -31.30 8.43
N LEU A 8 33.64 -29.98 8.48
CA LEU A 8 32.84 -29.17 9.39
C LEU A 8 31.48 -28.92 8.71
N SER A 9 30.46 -29.69 9.07
CA SER A 9 29.09 -29.44 8.67
C SER A 9 28.56 -28.21 9.42
N ILE A 10 28.59 -27.06 8.75
CA ILE A 10 27.87 -25.87 9.20
C ILE A 10 26.38 -26.15 8.99
N LEU A 11 25.69 -26.52 10.07
CA LEU A 11 24.24 -26.45 10.16
C LEU A 11 23.85 -24.97 10.03
N ILE A 12 23.61 -24.52 8.80
CA ILE A 12 22.90 -23.26 8.55
C ILE A 12 21.46 -23.54 8.97
N SER A 13 21.12 -23.15 10.20
CA SER A 13 19.73 -23.07 10.63
C SER A 13 19.06 -22.00 9.76
N THR A 14 18.37 -22.42 8.70
CA THR A 14 17.40 -21.56 8.03
C THR A 14 16.35 -21.19 9.08
N PRO A 15 16.11 -19.91 9.37
CA PRO A 15 15.00 -19.55 10.24
C PRO A 15 13.72 -20.03 9.58
N ILE A 16 13.08 -21.02 10.19
CA ILE A 16 11.72 -21.43 9.86
C ILE A 16 10.84 -20.26 10.34
N PHE A 17 10.44 -19.37 9.43
CA PHE A 17 9.46 -18.33 9.72
C PHE A 17 8.09 -19.00 9.82
N ALA A 18 7.76 -19.55 10.99
CA ALA A 18 6.60 -20.41 11.18
C ALA A 18 5.33 -19.69 11.66
N GLN A 19 5.28 -18.35 11.68
CA GLN A 19 4.05 -17.64 12.06
C GLN A 19 3.98 -16.25 11.45
N ASP A 20 3.02 -16.07 10.53
CA ASP A 20 2.66 -14.75 10.04
C ASP A 20 2.10 -13.90 11.18
N TYR A 21 1.17 -14.44 11.97
CA TYR A 21 0.60 -13.73 13.12
C TYR A 21 1.48 -13.85 14.37
N ILE A 22 2.00 -12.72 14.85
CA ILE A 22 2.99 -12.64 15.93
C ILE A 22 2.43 -12.03 17.21
N LEU A 23 1.25 -11.41 17.18
CA LEU A 23 0.75 -10.66 18.35
C LEU A 23 0.65 -11.53 19.62
N ASP A 24 0.23 -12.79 19.51
CA ASP A 24 0.12 -13.70 20.66
C ASP A 24 1.49 -13.98 21.30
N SER A 25 2.52 -14.25 20.50
CA SER A 25 3.85 -14.59 20.99
C SER A 25 4.60 -13.39 21.58
N ILE A 26 4.29 -12.19 21.10
CA ILE A 26 4.97 -10.96 21.52
C ILE A 26 4.23 -10.20 22.63
N THR A 27 2.97 -10.56 22.93
CA THR A 27 2.13 -9.88 23.93
C THR A 27 2.75 -9.90 25.33
N LEU A 28 3.37 -11.00 25.75
CA LEU A 28 4.02 -11.07 27.08
C LEU A 28 5.12 -10.00 27.22
N LYS A 29 5.85 -9.73 26.12
CA LYS A 29 6.98 -8.80 26.13
C LYS A 29 6.56 -7.35 25.90
N TYR A 30 5.65 -7.09 24.96
CA TYR A 30 5.33 -5.72 24.52
C TYR A 30 3.89 -5.30 24.81
N GLY A 31 3.04 -6.18 25.36
CA GLY A 31 1.63 -5.88 25.59
C GLY A 31 1.37 -4.70 26.51
N HIS A 32 2.32 -4.37 27.40
CA HIS A 32 2.26 -3.18 28.25
C HIS A 32 2.36 -1.85 27.48
N LEU A 33 2.86 -1.88 26.24
CA LEU A 33 2.94 -0.71 25.33
C LEU A 33 1.68 -0.54 24.47
N ILE A 34 0.74 -1.49 24.53
CA ILE A 34 -0.39 -1.56 23.62
C ILE A 34 -1.68 -1.39 24.41
N ASN A 35 -2.44 -0.36 24.08
CA ASN A 35 -3.80 -0.21 24.57
C ASN A 35 -4.75 -1.10 23.76
N PHE A 36 -4.86 -2.37 24.13
CA PHE A 36 -5.73 -3.34 23.45
C PHE A 36 -7.21 -2.95 23.46
N LYS A 37 -7.67 -2.16 24.44
CA LYS A 37 -9.06 -1.66 24.49
C LYS A 37 -9.33 -0.63 23.38
N ALA A 38 -8.33 0.16 23.01
CA ALA A 38 -8.44 1.13 21.92
C ALA A 38 -8.31 0.50 20.52
N ASN A 39 -7.85 -0.77 20.43
CA ASN A 39 -7.61 -1.43 19.15
C ASN A 39 -8.89 -1.96 18.51
N THR A 40 -9.70 -1.05 17.98
CA THR A 40 -10.98 -1.31 17.34
C THR A 40 -11.14 -0.49 16.06
N PHE A 41 -11.96 -0.96 15.12
CA PHE A 41 -12.50 -0.11 14.06
C PHE A 41 -13.73 0.61 14.60
N GLN A 42 -13.52 1.77 15.21
CA GLN A 42 -14.57 2.55 15.83
C GLN A 42 -15.60 3.00 14.78
N TYR A 43 -16.89 3.01 15.15
CA TYR A 43 -18.03 3.38 14.30
C TYR A 43 -18.29 2.47 13.08
N ALA A 44 -17.54 1.38 12.89
CA ALA A 44 -17.75 0.47 11.76
C ALA A 44 -19.14 -0.19 11.79
N SER A 45 -19.65 -0.57 12.97
CA SER A 45 -20.98 -1.17 13.14
C SER A 45 -22.14 -0.19 12.87
N GLU A 46 -21.87 1.12 12.92
CA GLU A 46 -22.84 2.17 12.61
C GLU A 46 -22.88 2.48 11.09
N SER A 47 -21.81 2.16 10.36
CA SER A 47 -21.68 2.48 8.95
C SER A 47 -22.33 1.43 8.04
N PRO A 48 -23.32 1.78 7.20
CA PRO A 48 -23.91 0.82 6.25
C PRO A 48 -22.91 0.31 5.21
N TYR A 49 -21.89 1.12 4.89
CA TYR A 49 -20.85 0.74 3.93
C TYR A 49 -19.95 -0.37 4.49
N PHE A 50 -19.57 -0.29 5.77
CA PHE A 50 -18.83 -1.37 6.44
C PHE A 50 -19.66 -2.63 6.60
N LYS A 51 -20.98 -2.53 6.85
CA LYS A 51 -21.87 -3.71 6.87
C LYS A 51 -21.86 -4.44 5.53
N LYS A 52 -21.93 -3.71 4.41
CA LYS A 52 -21.81 -4.29 3.06
C LYS A 52 -20.43 -4.91 2.86
N LEU A 53 -19.36 -4.15 3.17
CA LEU A 53 -17.97 -4.62 3.02
C LEU A 53 -17.72 -5.93 3.77
N PHE A 54 -18.12 -6.02 5.04
CA PHE A 54 -17.93 -7.21 5.85
C PHE A 54 -18.78 -8.39 5.36
N SER A 55 -19.98 -8.15 4.82
CA SER A 55 -20.78 -9.19 4.14
C SER A 55 -20.10 -9.71 2.87
N ASP A 56 -19.40 -8.86 2.14
CA ASP A 56 -18.61 -9.25 0.97
C ASP A 56 -17.35 -10.02 1.37
N PHE A 57 -16.62 -9.60 2.41
CA PHE A 57 -15.55 -10.41 3.01
C PHE A 57 -16.06 -11.77 3.49
N ASP A 58 -17.22 -11.83 4.15
CA ASP A 58 -17.87 -13.06 4.59
C ASP A 58 -18.16 -14.02 3.44
N SER A 59 -18.65 -13.45 2.34
CA SER A 59 -18.96 -14.19 1.13
C SER A 59 -17.70 -14.84 0.54
N ILE A 60 -16.60 -14.09 0.44
CA ILE A 60 -15.32 -14.59 -0.07
C ILE A 60 -14.74 -15.64 0.89
N TYR A 61 -14.78 -15.37 2.21
CA TYR A 61 -14.37 -16.32 3.25
C TYR A 61 -15.12 -17.65 3.17
N ALA A 62 -16.42 -17.61 2.88
CA ALA A 62 -17.27 -18.79 2.66
C ALA A 62 -17.06 -19.47 1.29
N GLY A 63 -16.10 -19.02 0.48
CA GLY A 63 -15.76 -19.63 -0.81
C GLY A 63 -16.56 -19.10 -2.01
N LYS A 64 -17.34 -18.03 -1.86
CA LYS A 64 -18.06 -17.42 -3.00
C LYS A 64 -17.10 -16.60 -3.86
N LYS A 65 -17.17 -16.81 -5.16
CA LYS A 65 -16.38 -16.06 -6.17
C LYS A 65 -16.94 -14.64 -6.32
N LYS A 66 -16.40 -13.69 -5.55
CA LYS A 66 -16.67 -12.25 -5.66
C LYS A 66 -15.35 -11.50 -5.85
N LYS A 67 -15.37 -10.38 -6.56
CA LYS A 67 -14.25 -9.43 -6.59
C LYS A 67 -14.48 -8.36 -5.53
N LEU A 68 -13.42 -7.98 -4.83
CA LEU A 68 -13.42 -6.91 -3.83
C LEU A 68 -12.11 -6.13 -3.94
N HIS A 69 -12.19 -4.80 -4.04
CA HIS A 69 -10.99 -3.95 -4.18
C HIS A 69 -10.76 -3.09 -2.93
N VAL A 70 -9.62 -3.31 -2.27
CA VAL A 70 -9.12 -2.49 -1.16
C VAL A 70 -8.03 -1.56 -1.68
N PHE A 71 -8.22 -0.26 -1.48
CA PHE A 71 -7.16 0.74 -1.61
C PHE A 71 -6.63 1.12 -0.24
N HIS A 72 -5.31 1.21 -0.11
CA HIS A 72 -4.64 1.71 1.08
C HIS A 72 -3.63 2.79 0.68
N ILE A 73 -3.96 4.05 0.94
CA ILE A 73 -3.07 5.18 0.67
C ILE A 73 -2.34 5.61 1.93
N GLY A 74 -1.09 6.06 1.80
CA GLY A 74 -0.37 6.66 2.91
C GLY A 74 0.99 7.24 2.55
N GLY A 75 1.74 7.63 3.57
CA GLY A 75 3.11 8.14 3.39
C GLY A 75 4.16 7.04 3.26
N SER A 76 5.32 7.28 3.89
CA SER A 76 6.44 6.34 3.95
C SER A 76 6.08 4.96 4.54
N HIS A 77 5.16 4.91 5.51
CA HIS A 77 4.70 3.65 6.12
C HIS A 77 4.07 2.71 5.10
N ILE A 78 3.33 3.25 4.12
CA ILE A 78 2.70 2.47 3.04
C ILE A 78 3.66 2.24 1.88
N GLN A 79 4.51 3.22 1.55
CA GLN A 79 5.48 3.04 0.45
C GLN A 79 6.44 1.87 0.71
N ALA A 80 6.82 1.64 1.98
CA ALA A 80 7.66 0.50 2.35
C ALA A 80 6.97 -0.86 2.12
N ASP A 81 5.64 -0.86 2.05
CA ASP A 81 4.76 -2.02 1.87
C ASP A 81 5.03 -3.18 2.85
N ILE A 82 5.55 -2.91 4.06
CA ILE A 82 5.81 -3.98 5.03
C ILE A 82 4.49 -4.41 5.69
N TYR A 83 3.79 -3.47 6.33
CA TYR A 83 2.57 -3.79 7.07
C TYR A 83 1.36 -3.95 6.14
N SER A 84 1.27 -3.18 5.06
CA SER A 84 0.22 -3.32 4.04
C SER A 84 0.36 -4.62 3.25
N ASN A 85 1.59 -5.06 2.93
CA ASN A 85 1.78 -6.39 2.34
C ASN A 85 1.34 -7.50 3.30
N LYS A 86 1.65 -7.38 4.59
CA LYS A 86 1.22 -8.38 5.57
C LYS A 86 -0.31 -8.48 5.67
N ILE A 87 -1.01 -7.33 5.66
CA ILE A 87 -2.48 -7.29 5.58
C ILE A 87 -2.98 -7.91 4.28
N ARG A 88 -2.34 -7.58 3.15
CA ARG A 88 -2.63 -8.16 1.83
C ARG A 88 -2.50 -9.68 1.86
N THR A 89 -1.41 -10.21 2.42
CA THR A 89 -1.17 -11.65 2.59
C THR A 89 -2.28 -12.32 3.38
N TYR A 90 -2.72 -11.73 4.50
CA TYR A 90 -3.83 -12.28 5.28
C TYR A 90 -5.13 -12.37 4.47
N LEU A 91 -5.49 -11.29 3.79
CA LEU A 91 -6.74 -11.19 3.07
C LEU A 91 -6.76 -12.07 1.82
N GLN A 92 -5.67 -12.10 1.06
CA GLN A 92 -5.64 -12.82 -0.21
C GLN A 92 -5.42 -14.34 -0.05
N ASN A 93 -5.02 -14.81 1.13
CA ASN A 93 -4.80 -16.24 1.38
C ASN A 93 -5.79 -16.85 2.38
N MET A 94 -6.97 -16.25 2.55
CA MET A 94 -8.03 -16.85 3.39
C MET A 94 -8.44 -18.24 2.89
N ASN A 95 -8.50 -18.47 1.57
CA ASN A 95 -8.90 -19.75 0.96
C ASN A 95 -8.51 -19.83 -0.53
N GLU A 96 -9.12 -20.73 -1.29
CA GLU A 96 -8.83 -20.94 -2.72
C GLU A 96 -9.37 -19.86 -3.66
N VAL A 97 -10.27 -18.98 -3.20
CA VAL A 97 -10.90 -17.94 -4.04
C VAL A 97 -10.61 -16.52 -3.55
N SER A 98 -9.77 -16.36 -2.53
CA SER A 98 -9.46 -15.05 -1.93
C SER A 98 -8.36 -14.28 -2.66
N LEU A 99 -7.51 -14.97 -3.42
CA LEU A 99 -6.42 -14.35 -4.17
C LEU A 99 -6.96 -13.74 -5.47
N GLY A 100 -7.18 -12.43 -5.46
CA GLY A 100 -7.42 -11.66 -6.68
C GLY A 100 -6.13 -11.23 -7.36
N GLN A 101 -6.25 -10.30 -8.30
CA GLN A 101 -5.11 -9.71 -9.00
C GLN A 101 -4.12 -9.00 -8.06
N ARG A 102 -2.85 -8.88 -8.48
CA ARG A 102 -1.82 -8.13 -7.74
C ARG A 102 -2.12 -6.62 -7.72
N GLY A 103 -2.78 -6.13 -8.76
CA GLY A 103 -3.23 -4.75 -8.87
C GLY A 103 -2.11 -3.76 -9.18
N PHE A 104 -2.34 -2.51 -8.82
CA PHE A 104 -1.45 -1.39 -9.12
C PHE A 104 -0.15 -1.42 -8.29
N VAL A 105 0.97 -1.15 -8.96
CA VAL A 105 2.33 -1.03 -8.40
C VAL A 105 3.11 0.09 -9.10
N PHE A 106 4.19 0.55 -8.48
CA PHE A 106 5.06 1.57 -9.06
C PHE A 106 6.54 1.19 -8.86
N PRO A 107 7.42 1.32 -9.88
CA PRO A 107 8.85 1.05 -9.73
C PRO A 107 9.57 2.20 -9.00
N PHE A 108 9.42 2.27 -7.67
CA PHE A 108 9.99 3.34 -6.85
C PHE A 108 11.51 3.48 -6.97
N HIS A 109 12.22 2.38 -7.27
CA HIS A 109 13.67 2.46 -7.46
C HIS A 109 14.06 3.30 -8.71
N LEU A 110 13.26 3.27 -9.79
CA LEU A 110 13.42 4.16 -10.97
C LEU A 110 13.16 5.64 -10.62
N ALA A 111 12.47 5.88 -9.51
CA ALA A 111 12.31 7.20 -8.93
C ALA A 111 13.33 7.51 -7.82
N HIS A 112 14.38 6.70 -7.69
CA HIS A 112 15.44 6.81 -6.68
C HIS A 112 14.91 6.92 -5.25
N THR A 113 13.86 6.14 -4.93
CA THR A 113 13.26 6.04 -3.59
C THR A 113 13.01 4.58 -3.20
N ASN A 114 12.71 4.34 -1.92
CA ASN A 114 12.61 2.99 -1.37
C ASN A 114 11.49 2.18 -2.05
N ASN A 115 11.83 1.00 -2.57
CA ASN A 115 10.89 0.11 -3.24
C ASN A 115 10.40 -1.01 -2.31
N PRO A 116 9.11 -1.40 -2.38
CA PRO A 116 8.64 -2.66 -1.82
C PRO A 116 9.47 -3.84 -2.29
N THR A 117 9.60 -4.87 -1.45
CA THR A 117 10.42 -6.03 -1.80
C THR A 117 9.65 -7.16 -2.47
N ASN A 118 8.32 -7.12 -2.51
CA ASN A 118 7.41 -8.22 -2.89
C ASN A 118 7.11 -8.34 -4.40
N TYR A 119 7.52 -7.36 -5.21
CA TYR A 119 7.54 -7.38 -6.67
C TYR A 119 8.83 -6.72 -7.15
N ARG A 120 9.11 -6.83 -8.45
CA ARG A 120 10.28 -6.19 -9.04
C ARG A 120 9.97 -5.72 -10.45
N ILE A 121 10.30 -4.46 -10.74
CA ILE A 121 10.26 -3.89 -12.08
C ILE A 121 11.64 -3.29 -12.27
N GLU A 122 12.48 -3.79 -13.16
CA GLU A 122 13.87 -3.36 -13.38
C GLU A 122 13.99 -2.66 -14.73
N ALA A 123 14.86 -1.66 -14.80
CA ALA A 123 15.26 -0.96 -16.02
C ALA A 123 16.65 -0.35 -15.77
N ASP A 124 17.28 0.29 -16.76
CA ASP A 124 18.56 0.97 -16.56
C ASP A 124 18.37 2.25 -15.72
N ASN A 125 18.53 2.12 -14.40
CA ASN A 125 18.22 3.18 -13.43
C ASN A 125 18.95 4.51 -13.69
N ASP A 126 20.10 4.49 -14.37
CA ASP A 126 20.86 5.70 -14.71
C ASP A 126 20.18 6.55 -15.80
N GLN A 127 19.25 5.95 -16.56
CA GLN A 127 18.47 6.64 -17.60
C GLN A 127 17.15 7.24 -17.10
N TRP A 128 16.76 6.94 -15.85
CA TRP A 128 15.49 7.37 -15.28
C TRP A 128 15.67 8.46 -14.23
N GLN A 129 14.85 9.51 -14.34
CA GLN A 129 14.77 10.58 -13.35
C GLN A 129 13.45 10.49 -12.57
N GLY A 130 13.56 10.34 -11.27
CA GLY A 130 12.42 10.31 -10.36
C GLY A 130 11.87 11.68 -10.00
N TYR A 131 10.56 11.76 -9.86
CA TYR A 131 9.83 12.91 -9.34
C TYR A 131 8.74 12.47 -8.37
N ARG A 132 8.62 13.14 -7.23
CA ARG A 132 7.59 12.85 -6.22
C ARG A 132 6.74 14.07 -5.94
N CYS A 133 5.42 13.88 -5.82
CA CYS A 133 4.52 14.98 -5.45
C CYS A 133 4.85 15.56 -4.06
N SER A 134 5.57 14.84 -3.20
CA SER A 134 6.04 15.29 -1.89
C SER A 134 7.30 16.14 -1.91
N VAL A 135 7.95 16.32 -3.07
CA VAL A 135 9.18 17.11 -3.20
C VAL A 135 8.84 18.46 -3.84
N ARG A 136 9.08 19.55 -3.10
CA ARG A 136 8.69 20.92 -3.51
C ARG A 136 9.24 21.36 -4.86
N LYS A 137 10.50 21.02 -5.16
CA LYS A 137 11.18 21.43 -6.40
C LYS A 137 10.78 20.61 -7.63
N ASP A 138 10.25 19.42 -7.42
CA ASP A 138 9.86 18.54 -8.52
C ASP A 138 8.59 19.12 -9.15
N SER A 139 8.46 19.09 -10.47
CA SER A 139 7.28 19.61 -11.16
C SER A 139 7.05 18.82 -12.44
N VAL A 140 6.21 17.80 -12.35
CA VAL A 140 5.77 16.97 -13.48
C VAL A 140 4.32 16.56 -13.26
N ALA A 141 3.74 15.85 -14.24
CA ALA A 141 2.47 15.18 -14.02
C ALA A 141 2.66 13.92 -13.16
N TRP A 142 1.85 13.78 -12.12
CA TRP A 142 1.76 12.55 -11.32
C TRP A 142 0.39 11.89 -11.47
N GLY A 143 0.42 10.56 -11.59
CA GLY A 143 -0.76 9.71 -11.55
C GLY A 143 -1.09 9.22 -10.14
N LEU A 144 -1.79 8.08 -10.09
CA LEU A 144 -2.29 7.41 -8.91
C LEU A 144 -1.19 7.06 -7.90
N ALA A 145 0.05 6.81 -8.36
CA ALA A 145 1.18 6.55 -7.47
C ALA A 145 1.61 7.79 -6.67
N GLY A 146 1.31 9.01 -7.14
CA GLY A 146 1.92 10.26 -6.62
C GLY A 146 3.44 10.36 -6.84
N VAL A 147 3.99 9.44 -7.64
CA VAL A 147 5.39 9.37 -8.06
C VAL A 147 5.40 9.09 -9.56
N SER A 148 6.33 9.72 -10.27
CA SER A 148 6.56 9.46 -11.69
C SER A 148 8.06 9.31 -11.94
N ALA A 149 8.41 8.50 -12.95
CA ALA A 149 9.79 8.33 -13.40
C ALA A 149 9.86 8.72 -14.89
N ALA A 150 10.73 9.67 -15.22
CA ALA A 150 10.90 10.14 -16.59
C ALA A 150 12.10 9.46 -17.24
N PHE A 151 11.88 8.93 -18.43
CA PHE A 151 12.89 8.42 -19.33
C PHE A 151 13.06 9.37 -20.51
N ARG A 152 14.32 9.66 -20.85
CA ARG A 152 14.70 10.53 -21.99
C ARG A 152 15.82 9.92 -22.85
N GLY A 153 16.09 8.62 -22.67
CA GLY A 153 17.08 7.88 -23.44
C GLY A 153 16.56 7.46 -24.82
N THR A 154 17.37 6.74 -25.58
CA THR A 154 16.99 6.24 -26.92
C THR A 154 16.25 4.91 -26.86
N GLU A 155 16.69 4.00 -25.98
CA GLU A 155 16.04 2.71 -25.75
C GLU A 155 16.35 2.19 -24.35
N ASP A 156 15.42 1.45 -23.77
CA ASP A 156 15.59 0.69 -22.52
C ASP A 156 14.67 -0.53 -22.52
N GLN A 157 15.00 -1.52 -21.70
CA GLN A 157 14.17 -2.69 -21.48
C GLN A 157 13.70 -2.73 -20.03
N ILE A 158 12.38 -2.72 -19.84
CA ILE A 158 11.75 -2.79 -18.52
C ILE A 158 11.36 -4.24 -18.23
N TYR A 159 11.98 -4.87 -17.24
CA TYR A 159 11.68 -6.23 -16.83
C TYR A 159 10.76 -6.27 -15.62
N VAL A 160 9.60 -6.91 -15.73
CA VAL A 160 8.56 -6.99 -14.70
C VAL A 160 8.51 -8.40 -14.09
N LYS A 161 8.48 -8.49 -12.76
CA LYS A 161 8.18 -9.68 -11.94
C LYS A 161 7.06 -9.34 -10.95
N ALA A 162 5.94 -10.04 -11.06
CA ALA A 162 4.84 -9.92 -10.09
C ALA A 162 5.25 -10.43 -8.70
N ASN A 163 6.22 -11.36 -8.63
CA ASN A 163 6.70 -11.97 -7.40
C ASN A 163 8.22 -11.80 -7.26
N TYR A 164 8.66 -11.14 -6.20
CA TYR A 164 10.07 -11.05 -5.83
C TYR A 164 10.15 -11.08 -4.31
N LYS A 165 10.98 -11.92 -3.70
CA LYS A 165 11.05 -12.10 -2.22
C LYS A 165 9.65 -12.17 -1.53
N ASN A 166 8.67 -12.68 -2.27
CA ASN A 166 7.29 -12.87 -1.84
C ASN A 166 7.08 -14.38 -1.77
N TYR A 167 7.31 -14.94 -0.59
CA TYR A 167 7.26 -16.38 -0.37
C TYR A 167 5.85 -16.75 0.09
N THR A 168 4.94 -16.88 -0.88
CA THR A 168 3.56 -17.35 -0.71
C THR A 168 3.39 -18.64 -1.51
N LYS A 169 2.48 -19.51 -1.09
CA LYS A 169 2.16 -20.74 -1.83
C LYS A 169 1.42 -20.47 -3.12
N LYS A 170 0.76 -19.31 -3.23
CA LYS A 170 -0.01 -18.88 -4.40
C LYS A 170 0.60 -17.61 -4.98
N PRO A 171 1.60 -17.73 -5.88
CA PRO A 171 2.23 -16.58 -6.49
C PRO A 171 1.22 -15.81 -7.35
N TYR A 172 1.39 -14.49 -7.43
CA TYR A 172 0.59 -13.68 -8.34
C TYR A 172 0.89 -14.02 -9.79
N THR A 173 -0.17 -14.08 -10.59
CA THR A 173 -0.06 -14.22 -12.04
C THR A 173 -1.01 -13.23 -12.70
N PHE A 174 -0.73 -12.84 -13.93
CA PHE A 174 -1.50 -11.86 -14.68
C PHE A 174 -1.60 -12.27 -16.16
N ASN A 175 -2.73 -11.93 -16.78
CA ASN A 175 -2.95 -12.09 -18.22
C ASN A 175 -3.18 -10.73 -18.90
N THR A 176 -3.18 -9.65 -18.12
CA THR A 176 -3.35 -8.28 -18.61
C THR A 176 -2.38 -7.37 -17.85
N LEU A 177 -1.59 -6.60 -18.59
CA LEU A 177 -0.66 -5.60 -18.04
C LEU A 177 -1.12 -4.21 -18.49
N ARG A 178 -1.34 -3.31 -17.54
CA ARG A 178 -1.55 -1.89 -17.84
C ARG A 178 -0.31 -1.09 -17.47
N VAL A 179 0.14 -0.21 -18.34
CA VAL A 179 1.25 0.72 -18.08
C VAL A 179 0.71 2.14 -18.16
N PHE A 180 0.77 2.86 -17.04
CA PHE A 180 0.34 4.24 -16.96
C PHE A 180 1.49 5.18 -17.28
N TYR A 181 1.31 6.09 -18.24
CA TYR A 181 2.33 7.07 -18.65
C TYR A 181 1.70 8.30 -19.33
N ASN A 182 2.50 9.31 -19.64
CA ASN A 182 2.10 10.52 -20.37
C ASN A 182 1.68 10.24 -21.84
N THR A 183 0.49 9.71 -22.08
CA THR A 183 0.01 9.42 -23.45
C THR A 183 -0.21 10.66 -24.33
N TRP A 184 -0.08 11.88 -23.79
CA TRP A 184 -0.11 13.11 -24.60
C TRP A 184 1.20 13.38 -25.36
N MET A 185 2.26 12.62 -25.07
CA MET A 185 3.51 12.62 -25.83
C MET A 185 3.66 11.26 -26.51
N GLU A 186 3.82 11.28 -27.83
CA GLU A 186 3.93 10.06 -28.64
C GLU A 186 5.38 9.77 -29.05
N ASP A 187 6.36 10.20 -28.26
CA ASP A 187 7.79 10.14 -28.62
C ASP A 187 8.38 8.73 -28.61
N TYR A 188 7.75 7.81 -27.90
CA TYR A 188 8.26 6.46 -27.64
C TYR A 188 7.29 5.37 -28.10
N ASP A 189 7.84 4.29 -28.65
CA ASP A 189 7.19 3.01 -28.79
C ASP A 189 7.35 2.21 -27.50
N LEU A 190 6.23 1.76 -26.92
CA LEU A 190 6.17 0.85 -25.79
C LEU A 190 5.59 -0.49 -26.27
N THR A 191 6.39 -1.56 -26.22
CA THR A 191 5.98 -2.89 -26.71
C THR A 191 6.33 -3.99 -25.71
N ILE A 192 5.57 -5.09 -25.70
CA ILE A 192 6.02 -6.31 -25.03
C ILE A 192 7.15 -6.92 -25.86
N ALA A 193 8.27 -7.26 -25.22
CA ALA A 193 9.48 -7.73 -25.90
C ALA A 193 9.25 -9.03 -26.69
N ASP A 194 8.40 -9.92 -26.19
CA ASP A 194 7.92 -11.09 -26.92
C ASP A 194 6.50 -10.84 -27.45
N ALA A 195 6.43 -10.43 -28.71
CA ALA A 195 5.16 -10.14 -29.39
C ALA A 195 4.21 -11.33 -29.46
N THR A 196 4.70 -12.58 -29.34
CA THR A 196 3.84 -13.78 -29.35
C THR A 196 2.96 -13.88 -28.10
N LEU A 197 3.33 -13.18 -27.03
CA LEU A 197 2.52 -13.07 -25.82
C LEU A 197 1.29 -12.19 -26.02
N ILE A 198 1.31 -11.25 -26.96
CA ILE A 198 0.25 -10.24 -27.12
C ILE A 198 -0.96 -10.86 -27.82
N LYS A 199 -2.11 -10.77 -27.16
CA LYS A 199 -3.42 -11.03 -27.76
C LYS A 199 -3.98 -9.78 -28.44
N SER A 200 -3.88 -8.65 -27.74
CA SER A 200 -4.32 -7.33 -28.18
C SER A 200 -3.75 -6.26 -27.26
N ASP A 201 -3.55 -5.06 -27.77
CA ASP A 201 -3.20 -3.88 -26.99
C ASP A 201 -4.15 -2.72 -27.28
N THR A 202 -4.33 -1.82 -26.32
CA THR A 202 -5.20 -0.64 -26.47
C THR A 202 -4.68 0.51 -25.63
N THR A 203 -4.55 1.70 -26.23
CA THR A 203 -4.20 2.93 -25.53
C THR A 203 -5.45 3.73 -25.15
N ASN A 204 -5.54 4.10 -23.89
CA ASN A 204 -6.56 5.01 -23.37
C ASN A 204 -5.89 6.36 -23.03
N TYR A 205 -6.04 7.32 -23.94
CA TYR A 205 -5.46 8.67 -23.78
C TYR A 205 -6.05 9.43 -22.60
N ASP A 206 -7.29 9.14 -22.22
CA ASP A 206 -7.90 9.77 -21.06
C ASP A 206 -7.36 9.19 -19.75
N GLY A 207 -7.30 7.86 -19.66
CA GLY A 207 -6.77 7.15 -18.50
C GLY A 207 -5.24 7.22 -18.37
N MET A 208 -4.55 7.73 -19.40
CA MET A 208 -3.09 7.84 -19.45
C MET A 208 -2.42 6.47 -19.34
N TYR A 209 -2.88 5.49 -20.12
CA TYR A 209 -2.31 4.14 -20.10
C TYR A 209 -2.40 3.40 -21.44
N THR A 210 -1.53 2.40 -21.60
CA THR A 210 -1.69 1.31 -22.58
C THR A 210 -1.94 0.00 -21.83
N GLU A 211 -2.95 -0.75 -22.25
CA GLU A 211 -3.30 -2.08 -21.75
C GLU A 211 -2.87 -3.14 -22.76
N PHE A 212 -2.05 -4.10 -22.32
CA PHE A 212 -1.65 -5.28 -23.08
C PHE A 212 -2.38 -6.51 -22.53
N ARG A 213 -3.24 -7.11 -23.34
CA ARG A 213 -3.85 -8.41 -23.04
C ARG A 213 -3.00 -9.52 -23.62
N LEU A 214 -2.79 -10.57 -22.84
CA LEU A 214 -1.86 -11.64 -23.15
C LEU A 214 -2.58 -12.93 -23.52
N ASN A 215 -1.95 -13.75 -24.36
CA ASN A 215 -2.49 -15.04 -24.81
C ASN A 215 -2.42 -16.13 -23.73
N LYS A 216 -1.67 -15.90 -22.65
CA LYS A 216 -1.52 -16.80 -21.52
C LYS A 216 -1.27 -16.02 -20.23
N THR A 217 -1.59 -16.64 -19.10
CA THR A 217 -1.27 -16.09 -17.78
C THR A 217 0.21 -16.31 -17.46
N ILE A 218 0.89 -15.26 -17.00
CA ILE A 218 2.34 -15.25 -16.69
C ILE A 218 2.59 -14.57 -15.34
N ASP A 219 3.80 -14.65 -14.81
CA ASP A 219 4.24 -13.96 -13.59
C ASP A 219 5.32 -12.90 -13.84
N SER A 220 5.82 -12.82 -15.07
CA SER A 220 6.91 -11.95 -15.48
C SER A 220 6.87 -11.66 -16.97
N VAL A 221 7.29 -10.46 -17.36
CA VAL A 221 7.30 -10.00 -18.76
C VAL A 221 8.36 -8.91 -18.95
N ALA A 222 8.95 -8.82 -20.14
CA ALA A 222 9.81 -7.71 -20.51
C ALA A 222 9.09 -6.78 -21.49
N LEU A 223 9.28 -5.47 -21.33
CA LEU A 223 8.82 -4.43 -22.25
C LEU A 223 10.04 -3.74 -22.88
N ASN A 224 9.93 -3.38 -24.14
CA ASN A 224 10.89 -2.50 -24.80
C ASN A 224 10.30 -1.09 -24.89
N LEU A 225 11.10 -0.11 -24.50
CA LEU A 225 10.82 1.32 -24.67
C LEU A 225 11.84 1.87 -25.66
N LYS A 226 11.39 2.45 -26.78
CA LYS A 226 12.29 2.96 -27.82
C LYS A 226 11.79 4.26 -28.41
N ILE A 227 12.68 5.22 -28.62
CA ILE A 227 12.33 6.50 -29.25
C ILE A 227 11.90 6.26 -30.71
N LYS A 228 10.80 6.90 -31.14
CA LYS A 228 10.28 6.78 -32.51
C LYS A 228 11.11 7.56 -33.53
N ASP A 229 11.46 8.80 -33.18
CA ASP A 229 12.33 9.68 -33.98
C ASP A 229 13.57 10.06 -33.17
N PRO A 230 14.77 9.58 -33.55
CA PRO A 230 16.03 9.95 -32.92
C PRO A 230 16.33 11.46 -32.92
N ASN A 231 15.65 12.24 -33.77
CA ASN A 231 15.79 13.69 -33.85
C ASN A 231 14.75 14.45 -33.01
N CYS A 232 13.87 13.74 -32.28
CA CYS A 232 12.89 14.39 -31.41
C CYS A 232 13.60 15.29 -30.39
N VAL A 233 13.12 16.53 -30.27
CA VAL A 233 13.67 17.51 -29.34
C VAL A 233 12.97 17.35 -27.99
N SER A 234 13.76 17.06 -26.95
CA SER A 234 13.26 16.86 -25.58
C SER A 234 12.19 15.74 -25.45
N PRO A 235 12.49 14.52 -25.94
CA PRO A 235 11.56 13.40 -25.81
C PRO A 235 11.35 13.06 -24.32
N GLU A 236 10.15 12.61 -23.96
CA GLU A 236 9.89 12.14 -22.60
C GLU A 236 8.86 11.01 -22.56
N PHE A 237 9.24 9.91 -21.90
CA PHE A 237 8.30 8.91 -21.39
C PHE A 237 8.22 9.03 -19.87
N LEU A 238 7.08 9.47 -19.36
CA LEU A 238 6.82 9.71 -17.95
C LEU A 238 5.95 8.59 -17.39
N LEU A 239 6.59 7.56 -16.84
CA LEU A 239 5.93 6.43 -16.20
C LEU A 239 5.25 6.86 -14.89
N MET A 240 3.97 6.52 -14.74
CA MET A 240 3.12 6.84 -13.59
C MET A 240 2.69 5.61 -12.78
N GLY A 241 2.93 4.40 -13.29
CA GLY A 241 2.63 3.14 -12.61
C GLY A 241 2.38 1.98 -13.56
N MET A 242 2.20 0.80 -12.99
CA MET A 242 1.84 -0.42 -13.72
C MET A 242 0.77 -1.18 -12.95
N GLU A 243 -0.02 -1.99 -13.64
CA GLU A 243 -1.07 -2.80 -13.03
C GLU A 243 -1.02 -4.22 -13.58
N PHE A 244 -0.96 -5.20 -12.67
CA PHE A 244 -0.91 -6.62 -13.03
C PHE A 244 -2.28 -7.22 -12.76
N MET A 245 -3.03 -7.48 -13.83
CA MET A 245 -4.45 -7.80 -13.80
C MET A 245 -4.72 -9.24 -14.25
N ASN A 246 -5.77 -9.83 -13.68
CA ASN A 246 -6.31 -11.11 -14.11
C ASN A 246 -7.83 -11.16 -13.92
N ASP A 247 -8.44 -12.24 -14.39
CA ASP A 247 -9.89 -12.43 -14.30
C ASP A 247 -10.33 -13.09 -12.98
N ASP A 248 -9.38 -13.42 -12.09
CA ASP A 248 -9.66 -14.20 -10.89
C ASP A 248 -10.58 -13.45 -9.94
N PRO A 249 -11.52 -14.16 -9.28
CA PRO A 249 -12.23 -13.62 -8.14
C PRO A 249 -11.28 -13.43 -6.96
N GLY A 250 -11.73 -12.71 -5.95
CA GLY A 250 -11.00 -12.53 -4.70
C GLY A 250 -10.76 -11.06 -4.40
N ILE A 251 -9.84 -10.85 -3.48
CA ILE A 251 -9.51 -9.53 -2.97
C ILE A 251 -8.33 -9.01 -3.76
N GLU A 252 -8.45 -7.79 -4.27
CA GLU A 252 -7.34 -6.98 -4.75
C GLU A 252 -6.96 -5.97 -3.66
N TYR A 253 -5.68 -5.89 -3.30
CA TYR A 253 -5.19 -4.95 -2.30
C TYR A 253 -4.12 -4.03 -2.89
N THR A 254 -4.54 -2.83 -3.29
CA THR A 254 -3.69 -1.81 -3.86
C THR A 254 -3.12 -0.91 -2.76
N SER A 255 -1.80 -0.73 -2.75
CA SER A 255 -1.11 0.13 -1.77
C SER A 255 -0.39 1.26 -2.49
N ILE A 256 -0.75 2.49 -2.12
CA ILE A 256 -0.23 3.72 -2.74
C ILE A 256 0.49 4.50 -1.65
N GLY A 257 1.81 4.58 -1.76
CA GLY A 257 2.65 5.24 -0.76
C GLY A 257 3.54 6.29 -1.38
N VAL A 258 3.55 7.50 -0.84
CA VAL A 258 4.53 8.54 -1.22
C VAL A 258 5.29 8.98 0.01
N ASN A 259 6.59 8.67 0.06
CA ASN A 259 7.47 9.07 1.15
C ASN A 259 7.49 10.60 1.28
N GLY A 260 7.26 11.09 2.50
CA GLY A 260 7.18 12.52 2.81
C GLY A 260 5.87 13.20 2.41
N ALA A 261 4.89 12.50 1.84
CA ALA A 261 3.64 13.14 1.43
C ALA A 261 2.76 13.54 2.61
N SER A 262 2.11 14.68 2.42
CA SER A 262 1.01 15.25 3.20
C SER A 262 -0.21 15.34 2.28
N TYR A 263 -1.39 15.72 2.78
CA TYR A 263 -2.56 15.86 1.91
C TYR A 263 -2.35 16.92 0.82
N ALA A 264 -1.82 18.09 1.17
CA ALA A 264 -1.52 19.16 0.22
C ALA A 264 -0.54 18.71 -0.88
N TRP A 265 0.37 17.77 -0.58
CA TRP A 265 1.27 17.22 -1.60
C TRP A 265 0.54 16.27 -2.56
N TYR A 266 -0.42 15.48 -2.08
CA TYR A 266 -1.24 14.63 -2.95
C TYR A 266 -2.13 15.43 -3.91
N GLU A 267 -2.56 16.64 -3.56
CA GLU A 267 -3.33 17.51 -4.47
C GLU A 267 -2.56 17.90 -5.74
N ARG A 268 -1.22 17.82 -5.71
CA ARG A 268 -0.38 18.08 -6.89
C ARG A 268 -0.45 16.95 -7.92
N ALA A 269 -0.92 15.76 -7.53
CA ALA A 269 -1.05 14.64 -8.44
C ALA A 269 -2.29 14.81 -9.33
N ALA A 270 -2.14 15.62 -10.37
CA ALA A 270 -3.22 16.06 -11.25
C ALA A 270 -4.03 14.92 -11.88
N TYR A 271 -3.43 13.74 -12.08
CA TYR A 271 -4.11 12.57 -12.65
C TYR A 271 -4.55 11.54 -11.61
N PHE A 272 -4.35 11.80 -10.31
CA PHE A 272 -4.73 10.88 -9.24
C PHE A 272 -6.22 10.54 -9.27
N GLU A 273 -7.08 11.56 -9.26
CA GLU A 273 -8.54 11.33 -9.27
C GLU A 273 -8.99 10.66 -10.57
N LYS A 274 -8.47 11.11 -11.73
CA LYS A 274 -8.82 10.55 -13.04
C LYS A 274 -8.47 9.06 -13.13
N GLN A 275 -7.30 8.67 -12.62
CA GLN A 275 -6.89 7.27 -12.59
C GLN A 275 -7.66 6.49 -11.51
N LEU A 276 -7.96 7.09 -10.35
CA LEU A 276 -8.80 6.45 -9.33
C LEU A 276 -10.22 6.13 -9.86
N GLN A 277 -10.78 6.99 -10.73
CA GLN A 277 -12.09 6.80 -11.36
C GLN A 277 -12.15 5.60 -12.34
N LEU A 278 -11.01 5.01 -12.71
CA LEU A 278 -10.97 3.74 -13.43
C LEU A 278 -11.43 2.56 -12.57
N TYR A 279 -11.51 2.77 -11.26
CA TYR A 279 -11.82 1.76 -10.26
C TYR A 279 -13.16 2.03 -9.58
N LYS A 280 -13.65 1.00 -8.87
CA LYS A 280 -14.75 1.13 -7.90
C LYS A 280 -14.31 0.54 -6.56
N PRO A 281 -13.55 1.30 -5.74
CA PRO A 281 -13.04 0.80 -4.46
C PRO A 281 -14.18 0.33 -3.55
N ASP A 282 -14.13 -0.90 -3.05
CA ASP A 282 -15.08 -1.37 -2.03
C ASP A 282 -14.66 -0.87 -0.64
N MET A 283 -13.35 -0.80 -0.41
CA MET A 283 -12.75 -0.23 0.79
C MET A 283 -11.64 0.75 0.43
N PHE A 284 -11.58 1.88 1.14
CA PHE A 284 -10.48 2.84 1.01
C PHE A 284 -9.93 3.19 2.39
N ILE A 285 -8.65 2.92 2.62
CA ILE A 285 -7.95 3.17 3.87
C ILE A 285 -7.06 4.40 3.69
N ILE A 286 -7.28 5.41 4.53
CA ILE A 286 -6.52 6.66 4.49
C ILE A 286 -5.52 6.69 5.65
N SER A 287 -4.24 6.54 5.31
CA SER A 287 -3.09 6.51 6.24
C SER A 287 -2.08 7.63 5.94
N ILE A 288 -2.59 8.83 5.69
CA ILE A 288 -1.82 10.07 5.52
C ILE A 288 -2.03 10.94 6.77
N GLY A 289 -1.00 11.68 7.18
CA GLY A 289 -1.12 12.65 8.28
C GLY A 289 0.15 12.87 9.07
N THR A 290 1.08 11.91 9.12
CA THR A 290 2.33 12.04 9.88
C THR A 290 3.11 13.29 9.45
N ASN A 291 3.30 13.51 8.15
CA ASN A 291 4.03 14.68 7.65
C ASN A 291 3.24 15.99 7.82
N ASP A 292 1.91 15.96 7.79
CA ASP A 292 1.04 17.12 8.02
C ASP A 292 1.16 17.66 9.46
N ALA A 293 1.44 16.78 10.43
CA ALA A 293 1.61 17.14 11.84
C ALA A 293 3.07 17.32 12.27
N TYR A 294 4.04 16.96 11.42
CA TYR A 294 5.47 16.99 11.75
C TYR A 294 6.07 18.40 11.68
N MET A 295 5.61 19.28 12.58
CA MET A 295 6.01 20.68 12.66
C MET A 295 5.83 21.21 14.08
N PRO A 296 6.41 22.38 14.42
CA PRO A 296 6.11 23.04 15.70
C PRO A 296 4.61 23.28 15.89
N LYS A 297 4.14 23.20 17.14
CA LYS A 297 2.71 23.40 17.48
C LYS A 297 2.14 24.74 16.98
N ALA A 298 2.95 25.80 16.98
CA ALA A 298 2.54 27.13 16.54
C ALA A 298 2.26 27.21 15.02
N ASP A 299 2.86 26.30 14.25
CA ASP A 299 2.77 26.29 12.79
C ASP A 299 1.62 25.40 12.28
N PHE A 300 1.16 24.44 13.09
CA PHE A 300 0.11 23.50 12.70
C PHE A 300 -1.24 24.19 12.51
N LYS A 301 -1.73 24.20 11.27
CA LYS A 301 -3.01 24.80 10.86
C LYS A 301 -4.11 23.75 10.86
N ALA A 302 -4.76 23.59 12.01
CA ALA A 302 -5.78 22.56 12.24
C ALA A 302 -6.94 22.60 11.21
N GLU A 303 -7.47 23.78 10.88
CA GLU A 303 -8.59 23.88 9.94
C GLU A 303 -8.16 23.68 8.47
N GLU A 304 -6.93 24.02 8.11
CA GLU A 304 -6.39 23.66 6.78
C GLU A 304 -6.26 22.14 6.66
N PHE A 305 -5.71 21.46 7.68
CA PHE A 305 -5.66 20.01 7.73
C PHE A 305 -7.06 19.38 7.60
N ARG A 306 -8.07 19.92 8.31
CA ARG A 306 -9.47 19.46 8.17
C ARG A 306 -9.95 19.59 6.73
N ALA A 307 -9.77 20.75 6.10
CA ALA A 307 -10.24 21.01 4.75
C ALA A 307 -9.60 20.06 3.73
N TYR A 308 -8.27 19.84 3.83
CA TYR A 308 -7.56 18.91 2.97
C TYR A 308 -8.05 17.46 3.15
N TYR A 309 -8.19 17.02 4.39
CA TYR A 309 -8.67 15.67 4.71
C TYR A 309 -10.10 15.46 4.16
N GLU A 310 -10.97 16.44 4.35
CA GLU A 310 -12.35 16.43 3.89
C GLU A 310 -12.44 16.43 2.35
N SER A 311 -11.64 17.23 1.65
CA SER A 311 -11.54 17.22 0.19
C SER A 311 -11.14 15.84 -0.33
N PHE A 312 -10.18 15.19 0.33
CA PHE A 312 -9.72 13.86 -0.03
C PHE A 312 -10.80 12.78 0.18
N ILE A 313 -11.56 12.86 1.27
CA ILE A 313 -12.75 12.03 1.50
C ILE A 313 -13.75 12.18 0.34
N GLN A 314 -14.06 13.42 -0.04
CA GLN A 314 -15.05 13.70 -1.08
C GLN A 314 -14.57 13.21 -2.45
N MET A 315 -13.27 13.29 -2.75
CA MET A 315 -12.67 12.72 -3.95
C MET A 315 -12.91 11.20 -4.05
N ILE A 316 -12.72 10.47 -2.95
CA ILE A 316 -12.98 9.02 -2.92
C ILE A 316 -14.47 8.73 -3.12
N GLN A 317 -15.36 9.52 -2.50
CA GLN A 317 -16.81 9.37 -2.65
C GLN A 317 -17.30 9.66 -4.08
N ARG A 318 -16.60 10.54 -4.83
CA ARG A 318 -16.88 10.74 -6.27
C ARG A 318 -16.54 9.50 -7.10
N ALA A 319 -15.47 8.77 -6.74
CA ALA A 319 -15.11 7.51 -7.41
C ALA A 319 -16.08 6.38 -7.04
N ASN A 320 -16.44 6.24 -5.76
CA ASN A 320 -17.50 5.33 -5.32
C ASN A 320 -18.22 5.85 -4.06
N PRO A 321 -19.49 6.31 -4.16
CA PRO A 321 -20.25 6.81 -3.02
C PRO A 321 -20.67 5.71 -2.03
N GLN A 322 -20.50 4.44 -2.39
CA GLN A 322 -20.77 3.28 -1.53
C GLN A 322 -19.49 2.68 -0.91
N CYS A 323 -18.34 3.33 -1.09
CA CYS A 323 -17.06 2.85 -0.57
C CYS A 323 -17.06 2.86 0.97
N ALA A 324 -16.61 1.76 1.58
CA ALA A 324 -16.29 1.72 3.01
C ALA A 324 -14.95 2.42 3.27
N ILE A 325 -15.01 3.67 3.71
CA ILE A 325 -13.82 4.48 3.97
C ILE A 325 -13.37 4.32 5.43
N LEU A 326 -12.16 3.77 5.62
CA LEU A 326 -11.51 3.67 6.93
C LEU A 326 -10.51 4.82 7.09
N LEU A 327 -10.76 5.68 8.06
CA LEU A 327 -9.79 6.70 8.47
C LEU A 327 -8.78 6.08 9.43
N THR A 328 -7.53 6.53 9.40
CA THR A 328 -6.56 6.13 10.43
C THR A 328 -5.98 7.37 11.09
N VAL A 329 -5.89 7.32 12.43
CA VAL A 329 -5.11 8.32 13.16
C VAL A 329 -3.64 7.93 13.05
N PRO A 330 -2.73 8.84 12.65
CA PRO A 330 -1.29 8.54 12.60
C PRO A 330 -0.77 8.03 13.94
N ASN A 331 0.36 7.31 13.92
CA ASN A 331 1.05 6.98 15.17
C ASN A 331 1.53 8.24 15.92
N ASP A 332 1.81 8.09 17.21
CA ASP A 332 2.60 9.09 17.93
C ASP A 332 3.99 9.20 17.28
N ASP A 333 4.57 10.40 17.32
CA ASP A 333 5.90 10.66 16.80
C ASP A 333 6.67 11.72 17.61
N TYR A 334 7.97 11.85 17.35
CA TYR A 334 8.80 12.89 17.96
C TYR A 334 9.32 13.87 16.92
N TYR A 335 8.94 15.13 17.06
CA TYR A 335 9.49 16.22 16.27
C TYR A 335 10.99 16.39 16.55
N LYS A 336 11.79 16.36 15.48
CA LYS A 336 13.26 16.44 15.51
C LYS A 336 13.90 15.45 16.50
N LYS A 337 13.25 14.29 16.73
CA LYS A 337 13.72 13.22 17.63
C LYS A 337 13.72 13.57 19.12
N SER A 338 13.29 14.78 19.49
CA SER A 338 13.48 15.32 20.85
C SER A 338 12.17 15.63 21.56
N TYR A 339 11.13 16.02 20.82
CA TYR A 339 9.89 16.51 21.43
C TYR A 339 8.72 15.64 20.99
N ALA A 340 7.99 15.06 21.94
CA ALA A 340 6.73 14.38 21.65
C ALA A 340 5.81 15.36 20.89
N ASN A 341 5.22 14.91 19.79
CA ASN A 341 4.48 15.78 18.90
C ASN A 341 3.01 15.95 19.36
N PRO A 342 2.61 17.12 19.88
CA PRO A 342 1.24 17.31 20.36
C PRO A 342 0.22 17.43 19.22
N ASN A 343 0.66 17.60 17.96
CA ASN A 343 -0.24 17.85 16.84
C ASN A 343 -1.04 16.60 16.46
N THR A 344 -0.53 15.39 16.70
CA THR A 344 -1.25 14.14 16.44
C THR A 344 -2.55 14.04 17.26
N ALA A 345 -2.56 14.56 18.50
CA ALA A 345 -3.79 14.64 19.29
C ALA A 345 -4.83 15.59 18.68
N VAL A 346 -4.38 16.65 17.99
CA VAL A 346 -5.28 17.57 17.26
C VAL A 346 -5.83 16.89 16.01
N GLN A 347 -4.98 16.17 15.26
CA GLN A 347 -5.41 15.36 14.12
C GLN A 347 -6.43 14.30 14.53
N GLN A 348 -6.16 13.58 15.62
CA GLN A 348 -7.07 12.58 16.19
C GLN A 348 -8.49 13.13 16.36
N ARG A 349 -8.62 14.30 16.99
CA ARG A 349 -9.92 14.95 17.18
C ARG A 349 -10.61 15.25 15.84
N ILE A 350 -9.89 15.86 14.90
CA ILE A 350 -10.44 16.21 13.56
C ILE A 350 -10.88 14.95 12.80
N ILE A 351 -10.05 13.91 12.81
CA ILE A 351 -10.32 12.64 12.12
C ILE A 351 -11.58 12.00 12.70
N ILE A 352 -11.71 11.92 14.03
CA ILE A 352 -12.91 11.37 14.70
C ILE A 352 -14.17 12.18 14.36
N GLU A 353 -14.07 13.51 14.30
CA GLU A 353 -15.19 14.37 13.91
C GLU A 353 -15.61 14.13 12.45
N LEU A 354 -14.65 14.02 11.52
CA LEU A 354 -14.92 13.68 10.12
C LEU A 354 -15.51 12.28 9.98
N THR A 355 -15.02 11.30 10.75
CA THR A 355 -15.57 9.94 10.79
C THR A 355 -17.07 9.97 11.10
N LYS A 356 -17.47 10.71 12.13
CA LYS A 356 -18.88 10.86 12.52
C LYS A 356 -19.68 11.62 11.48
N LYS A 357 -19.16 12.74 10.96
CA LYS A 357 -19.82 13.58 9.94
C LYS A 357 -20.19 12.77 8.70
N TYR A 358 -19.28 11.90 8.25
CA TYR A 358 -19.43 11.12 7.02
C TYR A 358 -19.87 9.67 7.22
N ARG A 359 -20.20 9.25 8.45
CA ARG A 359 -20.61 7.87 8.78
C ARG A 359 -19.60 6.80 8.32
N MET A 360 -18.33 7.08 8.57
CA MET A 360 -17.18 6.23 8.25
C MET A 360 -16.74 5.43 9.48
N ALA A 361 -15.65 4.66 9.36
CA ALA A 361 -14.96 4.07 10.51
C ALA A 361 -13.60 4.74 10.73
N VAL A 362 -13.04 4.58 11.95
CA VAL A 362 -11.67 5.00 12.26
C VAL A 362 -10.90 3.94 13.03
N TRP A 363 -9.64 3.75 12.67
CA TRP A 363 -8.66 3.01 13.46
C TRP A 363 -7.64 3.97 14.07
N ASP A 364 -7.71 4.13 15.39
CA ASP A 364 -6.95 5.13 16.13
C ASP A 364 -5.61 4.58 16.64
N LEU A 365 -4.62 4.49 15.75
CA LEU A 365 -3.30 3.95 16.09
C LEU A 365 -2.59 4.77 17.18
N TYR A 366 -2.82 6.08 17.22
CA TYR A 366 -2.30 6.94 18.28
C TYR A 366 -2.75 6.48 19.67
N SER A 367 -4.06 6.25 19.86
CA SER A 367 -4.58 5.71 21.12
C SER A 367 -4.11 4.27 21.39
N VAL A 368 -4.01 3.44 20.35
CA VAL A 368 -3.53 2.05 20.47
C VAL A 368 -2.09 2.00 20.99
N MET A 369 -1.24 2.94 20.58
CA MET A 369 0.15 3.03 21.08
C MET A 369 0.25 3.59 22.50
N GLY A 370 -0.77 4.30 22.99
CA GLY A 370 -0.77 4.95 24.30
C GLY A 370 -0.78 6.48 24.25
N GLY A 371 -0.89 7.10 23.06
CA GLY A 371 -0.99 8.54 22.88
C GLY A 371 0.36 9.27 23.01
N LEU A 372 0.32 10.51 23.49
CA LEU A 372 1.46 11.43 23.46
C LEU A 372 2.68 10.85 24.18
N GLY A 373 3.78 10.69 23.46
CA GLY A 373 5.04 10.20 24.01
C GLY A 373 5.26 8.70 23.86
N SER A 374 4.23 7.93 23.51
CA SER A 374 4.30 6.47 23.32
C SER A 374 5.32 6.04 22.27
N SER A 375 5.61 6.86 21.27
CA SER A 375 6.66 6.59 20.28
C SER A 375 8.04 6.41 20.92
N ASN A 376 8.33 7.13 22.01
CA ASN A 376 9.58 6.95 22.75
C ASN A 376 9.61 5.62 23.51
N ASP A 377 8.47 5.17 24.04
CA ASP A 377 8.38 3.88 24.73
C ASP A 377 8.57 2.72 23.73
N TRP A 378 7.95 2.82 22.55
CA TRP A 378 8.14 1.89 21.44
C TRP A 378 9.58 1.91 20.91
N TYR A 379 10.22 3.08 20.84
CA TYR A 379 11.65 3.20 20.51
C TYR A 379 12.55 2.52 21.55
N ASN A 380 12.29 2.74 22.85
CA ASN A 380 13.05 2.11 23.93
C ASN A 380 12.94 0.58 23.86
N ALA A 381 11.77 0.08 23.45
CA ALA A 381 11.50 -1.34 23.19
C ALA A 381 12.04 -1.88 21.85
N LYS A 382 12.76 -1.06 21.05
CA LYS A 382 13.32 -1.42 19.74
C LYS A 382 12.29 -1.74 18.65
N LEU A 383 11.07 -1.22 18.80
CA LEU A 383 10.00 -1.32 17.80
C LEU A 383 10.01 -0.14 16.81
N MET A 384 10.74 0.91 17.12
CA MET A 384 10.97 2.07 16.25
C MET A 384 12.47 2.39 16.15
N PRO A 385 12.95 2.94 15.02
CA PRO A 385 14.32 3.42 14.90
C PRO A 385 14.47 4.78 15.60
N ARG A 386 15.70 5.32 15.57
CA ARG A 386 16.07 6.57 16.26
C ARG A 386 15.26 7.80 15.83
N ASP A 387 14.62 7.75 14.65
CA ASP A 387 13.75 8.85 14.22
C ASP A 387 12.46 8.99 15.02
N ARG A 388 12.00 7.91 15.68
CA ARG A 388 10.74 7.86 16.44
C ARG A 388 9.52 8.27 15.62
N ILE A 389 9.58 8.02 14.32
CA ILE A 389 8.49 8.25 13.36
C ILE A 389 8.15 6.91 12.72
N HIS A 390 9.15 6.21 12.19
CA HIS A 390 8.98 4.93 11.50
C HIS A 390 9.00 3.75 12.48
N PHE A 391 8.71 2.55 11.98
CA PHE A 391 8.80 1.32 12.75
C PHE A 391 9.95 0.45 12.24
N THR A 392 10.49 -0.40 13.11
CA THR A 392 11.33 -1.52 12.67
C THR A 392 10.45 -2.57 11.98
N GLN A 393 11.05 -3.57 11.33
CA GLN A 393 10.28 -4.66 10.72
C GLN A 393 9.33 -5.33 11.74
N LEU A 394 9.82 -5.58 12.96
CA LEU A 394 8.98 -6.10 14.04
C LEU A 394 7.86 -5.14 14.42
N GLY A 395 8.14 -3.84 14.56
CA GLY A 395 7.11 -2.84 14.85
C GLY A 395 6.02 -2.77 13.77
N TYR A 396 6.39 -2.83 12.49
CA TYR A 396 5.43 -2.92 11.39
C TYR A 396 4.62 -4.22 11.41
N SER A 397 5.23 -5.35 11.76
CA SER A 397 4.52 -6.62 11.93
C SER A 397 3.49 -6.57 13.06
N ILE A 398 3.82 -5.92 14.19
CA ILE A 398 2.86 -5.70 15.29
C ILE A 398 1.72 -4.80 14.84
N LYS A 399 2.04 -3.70 14.14
CA LYS A 399 1.05 -2.77 13.58
C LYS A 399 0.06 -3.48 12.64
N ALA A 400 0.54 -4.36 11.78
CA ALA A 400 -0.30 -5.16 10.87
C ALA A 400 -1.23 -6.10 11.64
N ASP A 401 -0.75 -6.79 12.67
CA ASP A 401 -1.58 -7.74 13.43
C ASP A 401 -2.62 -7.03 14.29
N LEU A 402 -2.29 -5.86 14.83
CA LEU A 402 -3.25 -5.00 15.52
C LEU A 402 -4.36 -4.54 14.57
N PHE A 403 -3.99 -4.10 13.36
CA PHE A 403 -4.96 -3.73 12.32
C PHE A 403 -5.85 -4.92 11.93
N LEU A 404 -5.24 -6.07 11.63
CA LEU A 404 -5.97 -7.29 11.27
C LEU A 404 -6.94 -7.69 12.37
N LYS A 405 -6.48 -7.72 13.62
CA LYS A 405 -7.33 -8.08 14.76
C LYS A 405 -8.51 -7.13 14.90
N ALA A 406 -8.29 -5.81 14.80
CA ALA A 406 -9.37 -4.82 14.88
C ALA A 406 -10.39 -4.98 13.74
N MET A 407 -9.92 -5.26 12.52
CA MET A 407 -10.77 -5.52 11.36
C MET A 407 -11.58 -6.81 11.52
N VAL A 408 -10.95 -7.90 11.96
CA VAL A 408 -11.58 -9.21 12.17
C VAL A 408 -12.62 -9.14 13.28
N ASP A 409 -12.34 -8.44 14.38
CA ASP A 409 -13.31 -8.24 15.45
C ASP A 409 -14.55 -7.47 14.93
N ALA A 410 -14.34 -6.39 14.18
CA ALA A 410 -15.44 -5.61 13.59
C ALA A 410 -16.22 -6.39 12.51
N TRP A 411 -15.54 -7.21 11.72
CA TRP A 411 -16.18 -8.12 10.77
C TRP A 411 -17.05 -9.14 11.50
N ALA A 412 -16.49 -9.84 12.48
CA ALA A 412 -17.21 -10.85 13.25
C ALA A 412 -18.46 -10.27 13.93
N GLU A 413 -18.34 -9.08 14.52
CA GLU A 413 -19.47 -8.34 15.10
C GLU A 413 -20.53 -8.03 14.03
N SER A 414 -20.12 -7.53 12.86
CA SER A 414 -21.04 -7.16 11.78
C SER A 414 -21.77 -8.35 11.14
N THR A 415 -21.16 -9.55 11.12
CA THR A 415 -21.74 -10.74 10.46
C THR A 415 -22.25 -11.79 11.46
N GLY A 416 -22.15 -11.53 12.77
CA GLY A 416 -22.56 -12.46 13.82
C GLY A 416 -21.69 -13.71 13.91
N LYS A 417 -20.45 -13.66 13.41
CA LYS A 417 -19.49 -14.77 13.53
C LYS A 417 -18.81 -14.80 14.89
N ASP A 418 -18.30 -15.97 15.26
CA ASP A 418 -17.41 -16.08 16.41
C ASP A 418 -16.05 -15.43 16.10
N LYS A 419 -15.74 -14.35 16.82
CA LYS A 419 -14.49 -13.59 16.66
C LYS A 419 -13.23 -14.44 16.87
N THR A 420 -13.29 -15.41 17.78
CA THR A 420 -12.14 -16.25 18.14
C THR A 420 -11.87 -17.24 17.02
N LEU A 421 -12.91 -17.89 16.50
CA LEU A 421 -12.79 -18.80 15.37
C LEU A 421 -12.32 -18.07 14.11
N LEU A 422 -12.89 -16.89 13.81
CA LEU A 422 -12.50 -16.11 12.65
C LEU A 422 -11.05 -15.63 12.76
N LEU A 423 -10.62 -15.10 13.91
CA LEU A 423 -9.24 -14.71 14.11
C LEU A 423 -8.28 -15.91 14.07
N ASN A 424 -8.67 -17.05 14.64
CA ASN A 424 -7.87 -18.27 14.59
C ASN A 424 -7.65 -18.76 13.15
N HIS A 425 -8.59 -18.55 12.23
CA HIS A 425 -8.37 -18.82 10.81
C HIS A 425 -7.15 -18.04 10.28
N PHE A 426 -7.08 -16.74 10.55
CA PHE A 426 -5.96 -15.90 10.12
C PHE A 426 -4.63 -16.22 10.82
N LYS A 427 -4.68 -16.66 12.08
CA LYS A 427 -3.49 -17.07 12.83
C LYS A 427 -2.80 -18.31 12.26
N HIS A 428 -3.57 -19.16 11.58
CA HIS A 428 -3.13 -20.45 11.05
C HIS A 428 -3.29 -20.50 9.53
N LEU A 429 -3.19 -19.36 8.83
CA LEU A 429 -3.09 -19.38 7.38
C LEU A 429 -1.91 -20.26 7.00
N ASN A 430 -2.17 -21.19 6.10
CA ASN A 430 -1.19 -22.13 5.63
C ASN A 430 -0.41 -21.49 4.47
N GLU A 431 0.31 -20.41 4.72
CA GLU A 431 1.13 -19.67 3.73
C GLU A 431 2.63 -19.78 3.96
#